data_AF-A0AAV4AK15-F1
#
_entry.id   AF-A0AAV4AK15-F1
#
_cell.length_a   1.000
_cell.length_b   1.000
_cell.length_c   1.000
_cell.angle_alpha   90.00
_cell.angle_beta   90.00
_cell.angle_gamma   90.00
#
_symmetry.space_group_name_H-M   'P 1'
#
loop_
_entity.id
_entity.type
_entity.pdbx_description
1 polymer ?
#
loop_
_entity_poly.entity_id
_entity_poly.type
_entity_poly.pdbx_seq_one_letter_code
_entity_poly.pdbx_strand_id
1 'polypeptide(L)'
;MPDVVLSGKPHIDMADENIMKAIHEAVHVFQHQVDTLLEETLSKPRTGDGPLAEIKYWKERDRVLSGVVDQLHDPKIKYVLDLHLKIEMDFEFTKKDLIKYAVEAHDNVRFLSTLERHFRNIKYGTTFQTVTESLAPMMNAMRMIWIISRHYNTDELMVPLMSRIAWELCERVARVVNVTTLFKLEPSTIKKITSSAVTMLDTWKSAYLFIRAKIETSGRGVRWEFDRKKLFDRSEYMATICRDLHDIAQVIEEFLNIFSQELKNVTGDAGRIDEVVDQVYELVEPISQLPYDAFSPLRASSWNSLKTKFYKRVTEIEQTAKLFIDDSFQSLRSSEGAFELLMKLKSIKSRESVNQKMQSKFRNVIMQFNKEIDTTSSIFMESKAKPPLFRNYPPVSGCIYWERFMVYRIKDSIIRFQSMHEMMSSDLGKMVQK
;
A
#
# COMPACT_ATOMS: atom_id res chain seq x y z
N MET A 1 -22.54 -44.16 -19.52
CA MET A 1 -23.67 -45.07 -19.81
C MET A 1 -23.16 -46.50 -19.80
N PRO A 2 -23.91 -47.48 -19.22
CA PRO A 2 -23.55 -48.90 -19.33
C PRO A 2 -23.47 -49.33 -20.80
N ASP A 3 -22.55 -50.24 -21.14
CA ASP A 3 -22.38 -50.75 -22.51
C ASP A 3 -23.60 -51.60 -22.91
N VAL A 4 -24.56 -50.98 -23.61
CA VAL A 4 -25.63 -51.74 -24.28
C VAL A 4 -25.01 -52.31 -25.56
N VAL A 5 -24.84 -53.64 -25.60
CA VAL A 5 -24.33 -54.34 -26.80
C VAL A 5 -25.40 -54.31 -27.88
N LEU A 6 -25.39 -53.24 -28.67
CA LEU A 6 -26.20 -53.13 -29.88
C LEU A 6 -25.55 -54.02 -30.94
N SER A 7 -26.11 -55.22 -31.13
CA SER A 7 -25.60 -56.25 -32.03
C SER A 7 -25.71 -55.84 -33.50
N GLY A 8 -24.86 -54.93 -33.97
CA GLY A 8 -24.53 -54.72 -35.40
C GLY A 8 -25.68 -54.47 -36.39
N LYS A 9 -26.93 -54.32 -35.93
CA LYS A 9 -28.10 -54.14 -36.79
C LYS A 9 -28.44 -52.64 -36.86
N PRO A 10 -28.58 -52.05 -38.07
CA PRO A 10 -28.95 -50.64 -38.23
C PRO A 10 -30.40 -50.32 -37.80
N HIS A 11 -31.20 -51.35 -37.55
CA HIS A 11 -32.55 -51.24 -36.98
C HIS A 11 -32.72 -52.28 -35.88
N ILE A 12 -32.80 -51.82 -34.64
CA ILE A 12 -33.28 -52.63 -33.52
C ILE A 12 -34.78 -52.82 -33.72
N ASP A 13 -35.24 -54.07 -33.64
CA ASP A 13 -36.66 -54.38 -33.69
C ASP A 13 -37.32 -53.91 -32.38
N MET A 14 -38.23 -52.94 -32.46
CA MET A 14 -38.93 -52.41 -31.29
C MET A 14 -39.90 -53.44 -30.66
N ALA A 15 -40.11 -54.59 -31.31
CA ALA A 15 -40.87 -55.71 -30.77
C ALA A 15 -40.04 -56.63 -29.84
N ASP A 16 -38.71 -56.47 -29.78
CA ASP A 16 -37.87 -57.26 -28.87
C ASP A 16 -37.92 -56.66 -27.45
N GLU A 17 -38.83 -57.19 -26.62
CA GLU A 17 -39.05 -56.74 -25.24
C GLU A 17 -37.76 -56.79 -24.39
N ASN A 18 -36.85 -57.72 -24.65
CA ASN A 18 -35.62 -57.85 -23.87
C ASN A 18 -34.63 -56.72 -24.16
N ILE A 19 -34.49 -56.33 -25.44
CA ILE A 19 -33.61 -55.22 -25.84
C ILE A 19 -34.18 -53.89 -25.37
N MET A 20 -35.50 -53.70 -25.49
CA MET A 20 -36.16 -52.47 -25.04
C MET A 20 -36.09 -52.31 -23.51
N LYS A 21 -36.24 -53.40 -22.75
CA LYS A 21 -36.05 -53.39 -21.29
C LYS A 21 -34.61 -53.04 -20.90
N ALA A 22 -33.61 -53.61 -21.58
CA ALA A 22 -32.21 -53.28 -21.34
C ALA A 22 -31.86 -51.82 -21.67
N ILE A 23 -32.46 -51.25 -22.73
CA ILE A 23 -32.34 -49.82 -23.06
C ILE A 23 -32.94 -48.96 -21.96
N HIS A 24 -34.17 -49.28 -21.52
CA HIS A 24 -34.85 -48.55 -20.45
C HIS A 24 -34.05 -48.57 -19.14
N GLU A 25 -33.57 -49.74 -18.70
CA GLU A 25 -32.72 -49.87 -17.51
C GLU A 25 -31.41 -49.07 -17.65
N ALA A 26 -30.75 -49.11 -18.82
CA ALA A 26 -29.52 -48.38 -19.06
C ALA A 26 -29.72 -46.85 -19.04
N VAL A 27 -30.83 -46.35 -19.59
CA VAL A 27 -31.18 -44.93 -19.56
C VAL A 27 -31.56 -44.49 -18.17
N HIS A 28 -32.32 -45.27 -17.40
CA HIS A 28 -32.67 -44.94 -16.02
C HIS A 28 -31.43 -44.90 -15.11
N VAL A 29 -30.48 -45.84 -15.28
CA VAL A 29 -29.18 -45.80 -14.57
C VAL A 29 -28.39 -44.54 -14.95
N PHE A 30 -28.36 -44.19 -16.24
CA PHE A 30 -27.66 -42.99 -16.70
C PHE A 30 -28.34 -41.71 -16.21
N GLN A 31 -29.67 -41.65 -16.19
CA GLN A 31 -30.44 -40.55 -15.61
C GLN A 31 -30.08 -40.35 -14.16
N HIS A 32 -30.11 -41.41 -13.35
CA HIS A 32 -29.74 -41.33 -11.94
C HIS A 32 -28.30 -40.87 -11.72
N GLN A 33 -27.36 -41.29 -12.57
CA GLN A 33 -25.98 -40.79 -12.54
C GLN A 33 -25.89 -39.29 -12.85
N VAL A 34 -26.65 -38.81 -13.84
CA VAL A 34 -26.69 -37.39 -14.22
C VAL A 34 -27.33 -36.55 -13.12
N ASP A 35 -28.45 -37.01 -12.55
CA ASP A 35 -29.13 -36.31 -11.46
C ASP A 35 -28.24 -36.22 -10.21
N THR A 36 -27.59 -37.32 -9.83
CA THR A 36 -26.63 -37.33 -8.71
C THR A 36 -25.47 -36.37 -8.96
N LEU A 37 -24.91 -36.38 -10.17
CA LEU A 37 -23.82 -35.48 -10.55
C LEU A 37 -24.26 -34.01 -10.55
N LEU A 38 -25.50 -33.72 -10.99
CA LEU A 38 -26.08 -32.38 -10.92
C LEU A 38 -26.23 -31.94 -9.47
N GLU A 39 -26.84 -32.75 -8.60
CA GLU A 39 -26.98 -32.46 -7.18
C GLU A 39 -25.62 -32.19 -6.50
N GLU A 40 -24.63 -33.06 -6.73
CA GLU A 40 -23.27 -32.88 -6.21
C GLU A 40 -22.60 -31.61 -6.74
N THR A 41 -22.79 -31.27 -8.02
CA THR A 41 -22.15 -30.11 -8.64
C THR A 41 -22.81 -28.80 -8.22
N LEU A 42 -24.14 -28.80 -8.04
CA LEU A 42 -24.92 -27.63 -7.63
C LEU A 42 -24.79 -27.36 -6.12
N SER A 43 -24.69 -28.41 -5.30
CA SER A 43 -24.55 -28.29 -3.83
C SER A 43 -23.13 -27.92 -3.38
N LYS A 44 -22.12 -28.03 -4.24
CA LYS A 44 -20.74 -27.68 -3.91
C LYS A 44 -20.63 -26.23 -3.43
N PRO A 45 -20.16 -26.00 -2.19
CA PRO A 45 -19.98 -24.66 -1.67
C PRO A 45 -18.86 -23.92 -2.40
N ARG A 46 -18.97 -22.60 -2.48
CA ARG A 46 -17.93 -21.73 -3.04
C ARG A 46 -16.77 -21.61 -2.07
N THR A 47 -15.85 -22.58 -2.10
CA THR A 47 -14.69 -22.63 -1.21
C THR A 47 -13.48 -21.91 -1.77
N GLY A 48 -12.62 -21.42 -0.89
CA GLY A 48 -11.31 -20.86 -1.23
C GLY A 48 -11.26 -19.34 -1.19
N ASP A 49 -10.04 -18.83 -1.06
CA ASP A 49 -9.76 -17.43 -0.77
C ASP A 49 -9.59 -16.57 -2.02
N GLY A 50 -10.02 -15.31 -1.91
CA GLY A 50 -9.89 -14.31 -2.96
C GLY A 50 -10.76 -14.56 -4.20
N PRO A 51 -10.64 -13.70 -5.22
CA PRO A 51 -11.53 -13.70 -6.39
C PRO A 51 -11.18 -14.79 -7.42
N LEU A 52 -9.93 -15.30 -7.43
CA LEU A 52 -9.54 -16.40 -8.33
C LEU A 52 -10.24 -17.72 -7.99
N ALA A 53 -10.64 -17.91 -6.73
CA ALA A 53 -11.40 -19.09 -6.32
C ALA A 53 -12.79 -19.14 -6.98
N GLU A 54 -13.41 -17.99 -7.24
CA GLU A 54 -14.69 -17.91 -7.96
C GLU A 54 -14.52 -18.39 -9.41
N ILE A 55 -13.46 -17.96 -10.10
CA ILE A 55 -13.15 -18.44 -11.46
C ILE A 55 -12.92 -19.95 -11.46
N LYS A 56 -12.16 -20.46 -10.49
CA LYS A 56 -11.89 -21.90 -10.37
C LYS A 56 -13.18 -22.70 -10.16
N TYR A 57 -14.08 -22.21 -9.31
CA TYR A 57 -15.38 -22.82 -9.06
C TYR A 57 -16.18 -22.97 -10.37
N TRP A 58 -16.32 -21.88 -11.15
CA TRP A 58 -17.07 -21.93 -12.40
C TRP A 58 -16.38 -22.77 -13.49
N LYS A 59 -15.05 -22.74 -13.58
CA LYS A 59 -14.29 -23.58 -14.53
C LYS A 59 -14.46 -25.07 -14.23
N GLU A 60 -14.44 -25.46 -12.96
CA GLU A 60 -14.64 -26.86 -12.57
C GLU A 60 -16.06 -27.32 -12.89
N ARG A 61 -17.07 -26.48 -12.60
CA ARG A 61 -18.46 -26.75 -12.90
C ARG A 61 -18.72 -26.86 -14.40
N ASP A 62 -18.17 -25.95 -15.21
CA ASP A 62 -18.24 -26.02 -16.68
C ASP A 62 -17.58 -27.30 -17.20
N ARG A 63 -16.37 -27.64 -16.71
CA ARG A 63 -15.66 -28.87 -17.11
C ARG A 63 -16.49 -30.13 -16.87
N VAL A 64 -17.09 -30.24 -15.69
CA VAL A 64 -17.89 -31.42 -15.31
C VAL A 64 -19.17 -31.51 -16.14
N LEU A 65 -19.94 -30.41 -16.24
CA LEU A 65 -21.23 -30.42 -16.94
C LEU A 65 -21.06 -30.54 -18.46
N SER A 66 -20.12 -29.80 -19.04
CA SER A 66 -19.82 -29.87 -20.48
C SER A 66 -19.31 -31.27 -20.86
N GLY A 67 -18.52 -31.92 -19.99
CA GLY A 67 -18.09 -33.29 -20.21
C GLY A 67 -19.24 -34.31 -20.28
N VAL A 68 -20.32 -34.10 -19.53
CA VAL A 68 -21.53 -34.95 -19.62
C VAL A 68 -22.36 -34.58 -20.85
N VAL A 69 -22.48 -33.29 -21.19
CA VAL A 69 -23.16 -32.83 -22.41
C VAL A 69 -22.46 -33.39 -23.67
N ASP A 70 -21.14 -33.46 -23.68
CA ASP A 70 -20.37 -34.06 -24.78
C ASP A 70 -20.68 -35.56 -24.93
N GLN A 71 -20.89 -36.29 -23.83
CA GLN A 71 -21.33 -37.69 -23.89
C GLN A 71 -22.71 -37.83 -24.53
N LEU A 72 -23.64 -36.88 -24.34
CA LEU A 72 -24.94 -36.90 -25.01
C LEU A 72 -24.84 -36.74 -26.53
N HIS A 73 -23.74 -36.16 -27.02
CA HIS A 73 -23.48 -36.02 -28.45
C HIS A 73 -22.82 -37.26 -29.08
N ASP A 74 -22.41 -38.25 -28.28
CA ASP A 74 -21.90 -39.52 -28.82
C ASP A 74 -23.00 -40.21 -29.65
N PRO A 75 -22.73 -40.58 -30.92
CA PRO A 75 -23.74 -41.18 -31.79
C PRO A 75 -24.42 -42.42 -31.22
N LYS A 76 -23.69 -43.23 -30.42
CA LYS A 76 -24.25 -44.43 -29.78
C LYS A 76 -25.21 -44.04 -28.66
N ILE A 77 -24.81 -43.12 -27.78
CA ILE A 77 -25.64 -42.66 -26.66
C ILE A 77 -26.88 -41.96 -27.22
N LYS A 78 -26.72 -41.09 -28.21
CA LYS A 78 -27.83 -40.41 -28.88
C LYS A 78 -28.83 -41.40 -29.49
N TYR A 79 -28.34 -42.45 -30.17
CA TYR A 79 -29.22 -43.47 -30.74
C TYR A 79 -30.02 -44.22 -29.66
N VAL A 80 -29.39 -44.56 -28.53
CA VAL A 80 -30.09 -45.21 -27.41
C VAL A 80 -31.14 -44.28 -26.78
N LEU A 81 -30.81 -43.00 -26.61
CA LEU A 81 -31.75 -42.00 -26.09
C LEU A 81 -32.94 -41.76 -27.04
N ASP A 82 -32.70 -41.73 -28.36
CA ASP A 82 -33.76 -41.58 -29.36
C ASP A 82 -34.71 -42.79 -29.39
N LEU A 83 -34.22 -43.98 -29.06
CA LEU A 83 -35.05 -45.19 -28.90
C LEU A 83 -35.85 -45.16 -27.59
N HIS A 84 -35.21 -44.78 -26.48
CA HIS A 84 -35.87 -44.64 -25.17
C HIS A 84 -36.97 -43.59 -25.21
N LEU A 85 -36.78 -42.48 -25.96
CA LEU A 85 -37.77 -41.42 -26.12
C LEU A 85 -39.11 -41.92 -26.70
N LYS A 86 -39.09 -43.04 -27.45
CA LYS A 86 -40.31 -43.68 -27.97
C LYS A 86 -41.07 -44.48 -26.90
N ILE A 87 -40.40 -44.80 -25.79
CA ILE A 87 -40.95 -45.52 -24.63
C ILE A 87 -41.41 -44.48 -23.59
N GLU A 88 -40.49 -43.63 -23.12
CA GLU A 88 -40.69 -42.69 -22.02
C GLU A 88 -39.92 -41.38 -22.24
N MET A 89 -40.42 -40.31 -21.61
CA MET A 89 -39.87 -38.95 -21.75
C MET A 89 -39.15 -38.44 -20.47
N ASP A 90 -38.96 -39.31 -19.48
CA ASP A 90 -38.37 -38.99 -18.17
C ASP A 90 -36.98 -38.34 -18.29
N PHE A 91 -36.10 -38.90 -19.12
CA PHE A 91 -34.74 -38.39 -19.30
C PHE A 91 -34.68 -36.99 -19.95
N GLU A 92 -35.69 -36.60 -20.72
CA GLU A 92 -35.69 -35.28 -21.40
C GLU A 92 -35.76 -34.12 -20.40
N PHE A 93 -36.35 -34.32 -19.22
CA PHE A 93 -36.32 -33.32 -18.14
C PHE A 93 -34.91 -33.14 -17.58
N THR A 94 -34.25 -34.25 -17.19
CA THR A 94 -32.86 -34.25 -16.71
C THR A 94 -31.90 -33.67 -17.75
N LYS A 95 -32.06 -34.05 -19.02
CA LYS A 95 -31.27 -33.52 -20.14
C LYS A 95 -31.45 -32.02 -20.32
N LYS A 96 -32.68 -31.52 -20.22
CA LYS A 96 -32.97 -30.07 -20.32
C LYS A 96 -32.30 -29.30 -19.17
N ASP A 97 -32.38 -29.81 -17.95
CA ASP A 97 -31.73 -29.17 -16.80
C ASP A 97 -30.21 -29.22 -16.91
N LEU A 98 -29.63 -30.36 -17.31
CA LEU A 98 -28.20 -30.50 -17.58
C LEU A 98 -27.72 -29.46 -18.60
N ILE A 99 -28.38 -29.34 -19.76
CA ILE A 99 -28.02 -28.38 -20.81
C ILE A 99 -28.14 -26.95 -20.28
N LYS A 100 -29.22 -26.63 -19.54
CA LYS A 100 -29.43 -25.32 -18.94
C LYS A 100 -28.27 -24.94 -18.01
N TYR A 101 -27.89 -25.82 -17.08
CA TYR A 101 -26.80 -25.56 -16.13
C TYR A 101 -25.42 -25.55 -16.80
N ALA A 102 -25.21 -26.36 -17.83
CA ALA A 102 -23.97 -26.36 -18.62
C ALA A 102 -23.81 -25.03 -19.38
N VAL A 103 -24.86 -24.54 -20.04
CA VAL A 103 -24.85 -23.24 -20.72
C VAL A 103 -24.60 -22.11 -19.73
N GLU A 104 -25.25 -22.13 -18.57
CA GLU A 104 -25.01 -21.16 -17.49
C GLU A 104 -23.54 -21.13 -17.05
N ALA A 105 -22.97 -22.31 -16.76
CA ALA A 105 -21.60 -22.44 -16.32
C ALA A 105 -20.60 -21.96 -17.38
N HIS A 106 -20.82 -22.35 -18.63
CA HIS A 106 -19.99 -21.97 -19.77
C HIS A 106 -19.97 -20.44 -19.99
N ASP A 107 -21.15 -19.80 -19.98
CA ASP A 107 -21.25 -18.34 -20.16
C ASP A 107 -20.59 -17.60 -18.99
N ASN A 108 -20.79 -18.07 -17.76
CA ASN A 108 -20.16 -17.50 -16.56
C ASN A 108 -18.63 -17.62 -16.62
N VAL A 109 -18.08 -18.77 -17.05
CA VAL A 109 -16.63 -18.94 -17.27
C VAL A 109 -16.12 -17.95 -18.30
N ARG A 110 -16.83 -17.76 -19.43
CA ARG A 110 -16.43 -16.82 -20.48
C ARG A 110 -16.33 -15.39 -19.95
N PHE A 111 -17.33 -14.92 -19.20
CA PHE A 111 -17.33 -13.59 -18.60
C PHE A 111 -16.25 -13.44 -17.52
N LEU A 112 -16.17 -14.37 -16.57
CA LEU A 112 -15.21 -14.30 -15.47
C LEU A 112 -13.76 -14.43 -15.94
N SER A 113 -13.50 -15.17 -17.02
CA SER A 113 -12.17 -15.28 -17.60
C SER A 113 -11.64 -13.95 -18.11
N THR A 114 -12.51 -12.99 -18.46
CA THR A 114 -12.08 -11.62 -18.82
C THR A 114 -11.47 -10.86 -17.64
N LEU A 115 -11.83 -11.23 -16.40
CA LEU A 115 -11.32 -10.62 -15.16
C LEU A 115 -10.06 -11.32 -14.63
N GLU A 116 -9.72 -12.51 -15.14
CA GLU A 116 -8.68 -13.37 -14.57
C GLU A 116 -7.33 -12.66 -14.47
N ARG A 117 -6.95 -11.89 -15.49
CA ARG A 117 -5.70 -11.11 -15.49
C ARG A 117 -5.68 -10.08 -14.35
N HIS A 118 -6.79 -9.38 -14.12
CA HIS A 118 -6.88 -8.39 -13.04
C HIS A 118 -6.79 -9.03 -11.67
N PHE A 119 -7.46 -10.18 -11.47
CA PHE A 119 -7.40 -10.92 -10.22
C PHE A 119 -6.00 -11.48 -9.94
N ARG A 120 -5.28 -11.93 -10.98
CA ARG A 120 -3.86 -12.32 -10.86
C ARG A 120 -2.99 -11.13 -10.49
N ASN A 121 -3.22 -9.95 -11.05
CA ASN A 121 -2.48 -8.74 -10.67
C ASN A 121 -2.72 -8.37 -9.20
N ILE A 122 -3.95 -8.48 -8.70
CA ILE A 122 -4.27 -8.22 -7.29
C ILE A 122 -3.51 -9.19 -6.37
N LYS A 123 -3.58 -10.50 -6.66
CA LYS A 123 -3.00 -11.54 -5.82
C LYS A 123 -1.46 -11.62 -5.90
N TYR A 124 -0.91 -11.53 -7.11
CA TYR A 124 0.50 -11.81 -7.39
C TYR A 124 1.29 -10.61 -7.89
N GLY A 125 0.66 -9.44 -8.07
CA GLY A 125 1.37 -8.23 -8.47
C GLY A 125 2.51 -7.91 -7.51
N THR A 126 3.58 -7.29 -7.99
CA THR A 126 4.77 -6.99 -7.19
C THR A 126 4.59 -5.72 -6.34
N THR A 127 3.91 -4.72 -6.87
CA THR A 127 3.73 -3.40 -6.23
C THR A 127 2.26 -3.05 -6.04
N PHE A 128 1.97 -2.14 -5.11
CA PHE A 128 0.64 -1.56 -4.98
C PHE A 128 0.21 -0.82 -6.26
N GLN A 129 1.15 -0.16 -6.95
CA GLN A 129 0.88 0.58 -8.19
C GLN A 129 0.27 -0.32 -9.28
N THR A 130 0.85 -1.51 -9.52
CA THR A 130 0.34 -2.49 -10.50
C THR A 130 -1.10 -2.91 -10.19
N VAL A 131 -1.44 -3.01 -8.90
CA VAL A 131 -2.79 -3.34 -8.46
C VAL A 131 -3.72 -2.15 -8.70
N THR A 132 -3.33 -0.95 -8.27
CA THR A 132 -4.08 0.30 -8.45
C THR A 132 -4.47 0.52 -9.91
N GLU A 133 -3.53 0.37 -10.85
CA GLU A 133 -3.77 0.50 -12.29
C GLU A 133 -4.76 -0.55 -12.83
N SER A 134 -4.87 -1.70 -12.18
CA SER A 134 -5.79 -2.76 -12.56
C SER A 134 -7.22 -2.54 -12.05
N LEU A 135 -7.44 -1.69 -11.04
CA LEU A 135 -8.73 -1.55 -10.35
C LEU A 135 -9.81 -0.92 -11.24
N ALA A 136 -9.52 0.20 -11.90
CA ALA A 136 -10.50 0.88 -12.75
C ALA A 136 -10.90 0.05 -13.99
N PRO A 137 -9.97 -0.55 -14.75
CA PRO A 137 -10.32 -1.46 -15.85
C PRO A 137 -11.13 -2.67 -15.38
N MET A 138 -10.75 -3.29 -14.24
CA MET A 138 -11.48 -4.40 -13.64
C MET A 138 -12.91 -4.01 -13.27
N MET A 139 -13.10 -2.84 -12.63
CA MET A 139 -14.44 -2.32 -12.29
C MET A 139 -15.30 -2.10 -13.53
N ASN A 140 -14.72 -1.59 -14.60
CA ASN A 140 -15.44 -1.42 -15.86
C ASN A 140 -15.79 -2.78 -16.51
N ALA A 141 -14.90 -3.78 -16.44
CA ALA A 141 -15.20 -5.13 -16.91
C ALA A 141 -16.33 -5.78 -16.09
N MET A 142 -16.32 -5.62 -14.76
CA MET A 142 -17.42 -6.07 -13.89
C MET A 142 -18.75 -5.39 -14.24
N ARG A 143 -18.73 -4.09 -14.56
CA ARG A 143 -19.91 -3.38 -15.09
C ARG A 143 -20.42 -4.00 -16.40
N MET A 144 -19.53 -4.36 -17.32
CA MET A 144 -19.94 -4.98 -18.58
C MET A 144 -20.59 -6.35 -18.33
N ILE A 145 -20.04 -7.14 -17.40
CA ILE A 145 -20.62 -8.43 -17.00
C ILE A 145 -22.02 -8.22 -16.41
N TRP A 146 -22.21 -7.24 -15.51
CA TRP A 146 -23.51 -6.91 -14.94
C TRP A 146 -24.59 -6.60 -15.98
N ILE A 147 -24.21 -5.84 -17.02
CA ILE A 147 -25.16 -5.35 -18.03
C ILE A 147 -25.45 -6.43 -19.08
N ILE A 148 -24.47 -7.24 -19.44
CA ILE A 148 -24.54 -8.15 -20.60
C ILE A 148 -24.85 -9.59 -20.18
N SER A 149 -24.32 -10.05 -19.05
CA SER A 149 -24.49 -11.44 -18.62
C SER A 149 -25.95 -11.71 -18.27
N ARG A 150 -26.46 -12.85 -18.73
CA ARG A 150 -27.81 -13.33 -18.41
C ARG A 150 -27.86 -14.11 -17.10
N HIS A 151 -26.70 -14.60 -16.66
CA HIS A 151 -26.57 -15.56 -15.56
C HIS A 151 -25.71 -15.02 -14.41
N TYR A 152 -24.90 -13.98 -14.65
CA TYR A 152 -23.98 -13.36 -13.66
C TYR A 152 -24.32 -11.89 -13.39
N ASN A 153 -25.61 -11.57 -13.30
CA ASN A 153 -26.12 -10.20 -13.11
C ASN A 153 -27.02 -10.05 -11.87
N THR A 154 -26.82 -10.91 -10.86
CA THR A 154 -27.57 -10.88 -9.61
C THR A 154 -26.68 -10.53 -8.42
N ASP A 155 -27.28 -9.94 -7.39
CA ASP A 155 -26.58 -9.57 -6.15
C ASP A 155 -25.96 -10.79 -5.46
N GLU A 156 -26.63 -11.94 -5.51
CA GLU A 156 -26.18 -13.21 -4.93
C GLU A 156 -24.82 -13.68 -5.49
N LEU A 157 -24.48 -13.28 -6.71
CA LEU A 157 -23.23 -13.64 -7.38
C LEU A 157 -22.19 -12.53 -7.27
N MET A 158 -22.61 -11.28 -7.50
CA MET A 158 -21.72 -10.13 -7.54
C MET A 158 -21.24 -9.69 -6.18
N VAL A 159 -22.09 -9.71 -5.14
CA VAL A 159 -21.71 -9.26 -3.79
C VAL A 159 -20.62 -10.15 -3.19
N PRO A 160 -20.70 -11.50 -3.24
CA PRO A 160 -19.61 -12.36 -2.76
C PRO A 160 -18.31 -12.16 -3.54
N LEU A 161 -18.38 -11.99 -4.86
CA LEU A 161 -17.19 -11.73 -5.68
C LEU A 161 -16.52 -10.39 -5.29
N MET A 162 -17.29 -9.32 -5.17
CA MET A 162 -16.80 -8.00 -4.73
C MET A 162 -16.18 -8.07 -3.32
N SER A 163 -16.81 -8.82 -2.41
CA SER A 163 -16.30 -9.04 -1.06
C SER A 163 -14.99 -9.81 -1.07
N ARG A 164 -14.84 -10.82 -1.93
CA ARG A 164 -13.58 -11.57 -2.14
C ARG A 164 -12.47 -10.67 -2.69
N ILE A 165 -12.79 -9.74 -3.59
CA ILE A 165 -11.82 -8.75 -4.11
C ILE A 165 -11.37 -7.82 -2.99
N ALA A 166 -12.31 -7.23 -2.24
CA ALA A 166 -12.01 -6.34 -1.12
C ALA A 166 -11.16 -7.06 -0.06
N TRP A 167 -11.48 -8.32 0.24
CA TRP A 167 -10.70 -9.16 1.15
C TRP A 167 -9.27 -9.34 0.66
N GLU A 168 -9.04 -9.72 -0.60
CA GLU A 168 -7.68 -9.92 -1.13
C GLU A 168 -6.86 -8.62 -1.13
N LEU A 169 -7.49 -7.47 -1.41
CA LEU A 169 -6.84 -6.15 -1.29
C LEU A 169 -6.41 -5.86 0.16
N CYS A 170 -7.26 -6.16 1.13
CA CYS A 170 -6.95 -6.02 2.55
C CYS A 170 -5.80 -6.95 2.98
N GLU A 171 -5.86 -8.24 2.59
CA GLU A 171 -4.79 -9.21 2.89
C GLU A 171 -3.45 -8.81 2.26
N ARG A 172 -3.47 -8.19 1.08
CA ARG A 172 -2.27 -7.62 0.48
C ARG A 172 -1.68 -6.50 1.33
N VAL A 173 -2.51 -5.57 1.79
CA VAL A 173 -2.06 -4.46 2.66
C VAL A 173 -1.48 -5.00 3.97
N ALA A 174 -2.17 -5.95 4.61
CA ALA A 174 -1.68 -6.59 5.84
C ALA A 174 -0.30 -7.25 5.65
N ARG A 175 -0.10 -7.98 4.54
CA ARG A 175 1.17 -8.64 4.21
C ARG A 175 2.31 -7.67 3.94
N VAL A 176 2.09 -6.64 3.12
CA VAL A 176 3.16 -5.74 2.65
C VAL A 176 3.51 -4.67 3.69
N VAL A 177 2.51 -4.12 4.39
CA VAL A 177 2.77 -3.06 5.39
C VAL A 177 3.30 -3.64 6.69
N ASN A 178 2.83 -4.83 7.11
CA ASN A 178 3.21 -5.51 8.37
C ASN A 178 3.72 -4.59 9.49
N VAL A 179 2.80 -4.11 10.32
CA VAL A 179 3.04 -3.10 11.37
C VAL A 179 4.19 -3.46 12.31
N THR A 180 4.41 -4.75 12.60
CA THR A 180 5.46 -5.22 13.52
C THR A 180 6.87 -5.06 12.97
N THR A 181 7.03 -5.10 11.64
CA THR A 181 8.33 -5.01 10.97
C THR A 181 8.52 -3.71 10.21
N LEU A 182 7.45 -2.94 9.99
CA LEU A 182 7.45 -1.74 9.16
C LEU A 182 8.55 -0.75 9.55
N PHE A 183 8.69 -0.50 10.85
CA PHE A 183 9.61 0.49 11.40
C PHE A 183 11.06 0.02 11.53
N LYS A 184 11.38 -1.19 11.05
CA LYS A 184 12.76 -1.61 10.81
C LYS A 184 13.32 -1.05 9.49
N LEU A 185 12.44 -0.51 8.64
CA LEU A 185 12.80 0.11 7.36
C LEU A 185 13.10 1.60 7.53
N GLU A 186 13.74 2.20 6.52
CA GLU A 186 13.97 3.64 6.49
C GLU A 186 12.63 4.42 6.39
N PRO A 187 12.45 5.54 7.11
CA PRO A 187 11.22 6.34 7.09
C PRO A 187 10.73 6.71 5.68
N SER A 188 11.64 7.02 4.76
CA SER A 188 11.33 7.34 3.36
C SER A 188 10.66 6.17 2.62
N THR A 189 11.07 4.94 2.93
CA THR A 189 10.49 3.70 2.37
C THR A 189 9.14 3.41 3.00
N ILE A 190 9.00 3.56 4.32
CA ILE A 190 7.73 3.41 5.03
C ILE A 190 6.67 4.32 4.42
N LYS A 191 6.99 5.61 4.25
CA LYS A 191 6.08 6.61 3.67
C LYS A 191 5.61 6.25 2.27
N LYS A 192 6.50 5.72 1.41
CA LYS A 192 6.15 5.26 0.05
C LYS A 192 5.23 4.04 0.08
N ILE A 193 5.50 3.08 0.96
CA ILE A 193 4.70 1.86 1.08
C ILE A 193 3.29 2.21 1.59
N THR A 194 3.20 3.00 2.67
CA THR A 194 1.92 3.39 3.27
C THR A 194 1.11 4.29 2.35
N SER A 195 1.72 5.26 1.67
CA SER A 195 1.00 6.11 0.72
C SER A 195 0.45 5.31 -0.46
N SER A 196 1.24 4.39 -1.02
CA SER A 196 0.80 3.53 -2.12
C SER A 196 -0.35 2.59 -1.70
N ALA A 197 -0.31 2.07 -0.48
CA ALA A 197 -1.39 1.26 0.08
C ALA A 197 -2.69 2.07 0.22
N VAL A 198 -2.60 3.30 0.76
CA VAL A 198 -3.75 4.22 0.88
C VAL A 198 -4.33 4.53 -0.50
N THR A 199 -3.48 4.89 -1.48
CA THR A 199 -3.92 5.17 -2.84
C THR A 199 -4.65 3.98 -3.46
N MET A 200 -4.16 2.75 -3.28
CA MET A 200 -4.82 1.55 -3.78
C MET A 200 -6.23 1.38 -3.17
N LEU A 201 -6.35 1.48 -1.85
CA LEU A 201 -7.63 1.30 -1.14
C LEU A 201 -8.63 2.42 -1.47
N ASP A 202 -8.18 3.68 -1.54
CA ASP A 202 -9.04 4.80 -1.91
C ASP A 202 -9.46 4.72 -3.40
N THR A 203 -8.59 4.20 -4.27
CA THR A 203 -8.92 3.95 -5.69
C THR A 203 -9.95 2.84 -5.83
N TRP A 204 -9.90 1.78 -5.01
CA TRP A 204 -10.92 0.72 -4.99
C TRP A 204 -12.32 1.28 -4.73
N LYS A 205 -12.47 2.09 -3.67
CA LYS A 205 -13.74 2.75 -3.33
C LYS A 205 -14.18 3.72 -4.42
N SER A 206 -13.26 4.55 -4.89
CA SER A 206 -13.55 5.58 -5.91
C SER A 206 -13.98 4.95 -7.24
N ALA A 207 -13.32 3.88 -7.67
CA ALA A 207 -13.66 3.16 -8.90
C ALA A 207 -15.05 2.52 -8.84
N TYR A 208 -15.43 1.94 -7.69
CA TYR A 208 -16.79 1.44 -7.48
C TYR A 208 -17.83 2.57 -7.55
N LEU A 209 -17.62 3.67 -6.82
CA LEU A 209 -18.57 4.81 -6.81
C LEU A 209 -18.72 5.44 -8.20
N PHE A 210 -17.62 5.56 -8.94
CA PHE A 210 -17.62 6.05 -10.30
C PHE A 210 -18.44 5.15 -11.24
N ILE A 211 -18.22 3.84 -11.19
CA ILE A 211 -18.97 2.88 -12.01
C ILE A 211 -20.45 2.86 -11.64
N ARG A 212 -20.77 2.93 -10.34
CA ARG A 212 -22.14 3.03 -9.88
C ARG A 212 -22.84 4.26 -10.45
N ALA A 213 -22.24 5.45 -10.32
CA ALA A 213 -22.80 6.69 -10.85
C ALA A 213 -23.03 6.61 -12.38
N LYS A 214 -22.11 5.95 -13.09
CA LYS A 214 -22.23 5.69 -14.53
C LYS A 214 -23.39 4.76 -14.87
N ILE A 215 -23.65 3.72 -14.07
CA ILE A 215 -24.79 2.81 -14.25
C ILE A 215 -26.10 3.57 -13.98
N GLU A 216 -26.18 4.32 -12.89
CA GLU A 216 -27.35 5.13 -12.53
C GLU A 216 -27.70 6.16 -13.62
N THR A 217 -26.69 6.86 -14.15
CA THR A 217 -26.88 7.84 -15.24
C THR A 217 -27.30 7.17 -16.55
N SER A 218 -26.82 5.96 -16.83
CA SER A 218 -27.17 5.25 -18.06
C SER A 218 -28.62 4.77 -18.11
N GLY A 219 -29.31 4.70 -16.97
CA GLY A 219 -30.72 4.30 -16.86
C GLY A 219 -31.03 2.88 -17.37
N ARG A 220 -30.00 2.08 -17.72
CA ARG A 220 -30.13 0.74 -18.28
C ARG A 220 -29.74 -0.30 -17.23
N GLY A 221 -30.68 -1.18 -16.91
CA GLY A 221 -30.44 -2.38 -16.10
C GLY A 221 -30.78 -2.25 -14.62
N VAL A 222 -30.56 -3.35 -13.89
CA VAL A 222 -30.78 -3.47 -12.45
C VAL A 222 -29.81 -2.55 -11.68
N ARG A 223 -30.29 -1.95 -10.60
CA ARG A 223 -29.52 -1.00 -9.77
C ARG A 223 -28.28 -1.68 -9.19
N TRP A 224 -27.10 -1.10 -9.47
CA TRP A 224 -25.82 -1.54 -8.91
C TRP A 224 -25.59 -0.87 -7.54
N GLU A 225 -26.23 -1.40 -6.49
CA GLU A 225 -26.04 -0.91 -5.14
C GLU A 225 -25.89 -2.06 -4.15
N PHE A 226 -24.68 -2.20 -3.63
CA PHE A 226 -24.33 -3.21 -2.64
C PHE A 226 -24.14 -2.60 -1.24
N ASP A 227 -24.19 -3.45 -0.22
CA ASP A 227 -23.93 -3.05 1.17
C ASP A 227 -22.50 -2.49 1.31
N ARG A 228 -22.45 -1.17 1.47
CA ARG A 228 -21.19 -0.42 1.56
C ARG A 228 -20.37 -0.81 2.78
N LYS A 229 -21.03 -1.17 3.88
CA LYS A 229 -20.33 -1.54 5.10
C LYS A 229 -19.54 -2.82 4.90
N LYS A 230 -20.19 -3.84 4.32
CA LYS A 230 -19.55 -5.11 3.99
C LYS A 230 -18.38 -4.96 3.02
N LEU A 231 -18.50 -4.06 2.04
CA LEU A 231 -17.46 -3.88 1.02
C LEU A 231 -16.31 -2.98 1.45
N PHE A 232 -16.56 -1.94 2.25
CA PHE A 232 -15.59 -0.87 2.46
C PHE A 232 -15.12 -0.69 3.90
N ASP A 233 -15.87 -1.10 4.93
CA ASP A 233 -15.52 -0.79 6.33
C ASP A 233 -14.09 -1.24 6.68
N ARG A 234 -13.72 -2.48 6.31
CA ARG A 234 -12.37 -3.01 6.54
C ARG A 234 -11.31 -2.22 5.77
N SER A 235 -11.54 -1.96 4.49
CA SER A 235 -10.58 -1.23 3.63
C SER A 235 -10.40 0.23 4.06
N GLU A 236 -11.47 0.91 4.46
CA GLU A 236 -11.43 2.31 4.90
C GLU A 236 -10.72 2.44 6.24
N TYR A 237 -10.97 1.50 7.15
CA TYR A 237 -10.25 1.41 8.41
C TYR A 237 -8.75 1.16 8.15
N MET A 238 -8.40 0.17 7.32
CA MET A 238 -7.01 -0.10 6.96
C MET A 238 -6.32 1.10 6.31
N ALA A 239 -7.00 1.84 5.43
CA ALA A 239 -6.48 3.06 4.84
C ALA A 239 -6.20 4.13 5.92
N THR A 240 -7.07 4.25 6.93
CA THR A 240 -6.85 5.16 8.06
C THR A 240 -5.62 4.78 8.87
N ILE A 241 -5.44 3.49 9.18
CA ILE A 241 -4.22 3.00 9.84
C ILE A 241 -2.96 3.26 9.00
N CYS A 242 -3.03 3.06 7.68
CA CYS A 242 -1.89 3.34 6.80
C CYS A 242 -1.56 4.84 6.76
N ARG A 243 -2.56 5.74 6.77
CA ARG A 243 -2.32 7.20 6.91
C ARG A 243 -1.67 7.53 8.24
N ASP A 244 -2.15 6.95 9.34
CA ASP A 244 -1.54 7.14 10.66
C ASP A 244 -0.08 6.68 10.69
N LEU A 245 0.23 5.51 10.11
CA LEU A 245 1.59 5.00 10.00
C LEU A 245 2.48 5.88 9.12
N HIS A 246 1.92 6.46 8.05
CA HIS A 246 2.60 7.45 7.23
C HIS A 246 2.98 8.70 8.04
N ASP A 247 2.03 9.24 8.79
CA ASP A 247 2.24 10.43 9.62
C ASP A 247 3.30 10.15 10.70
N ILE A 248 3.25 8.98 11.36
CA ILE A 248 4.24 8.56 12.35
C ILE A 248 5.65 8.49 11.71
N ALA A 249 5.77 7.88 10.52
CA ALA A 249 7.04 7.83 9.80
C ALA A 249 7.54 9.22 9.40
N GLN A 250 6.65 10.13 9.02
CA GLN A 250 7.00 11.52 8.76
C GLN A 250 7.54 12.22 10.01
N VAL A 251 6.91 12.03 11.17
CA VAL A 251 7.41 12.61 12.43
C VAL A 251 8.81 12.10 12.77
N ILE A 252 9.08 10.81 12.58
CA ILE A 252 10.41 10.24 12.81
C ILE A 252 11.45 10.85 11.86
N GLU A 253 11.12 10.93 10.56
CA GLU A 253 11.99 11.56 9.55
C GLU A 253 12.31 13.02 9.89
N GLU A 254 11.31 13.80 10.33
CA GLU A 254 11.48 15.18 10.75
C GLU A 254 12.44 15.32 11.94
N PHE A 255 12.33 14.45 12.95
CA PHE A 255 13.26 14.44 14.08
C PHE A 255 14.68 14.04 13.69
N LEU A 256 14.84 12.98 12.89
CA LEU A 256 16.16 12.52 12.43
C LEU A 256 16.86 13.58 11.56
N ASN A 257 16.11 14.35 10.77
CA ASN A 257 16.64 15.48 10.01
C ASN A 257 17.15 16.62 10.91
N ILE A 258 16.50 16.87 12.04
CA ILE A 258 16.92 17.88 13.03
C ILE A 258 18.19 17.42 13.76
N PHE A 259 18.21 16.18 14.24
CA PHE A 259 19.32 15.59 14.99
C PHE A 259 20.37 14.94 14.10
N SER A 260 20.73 15.62 13.02
CA SER A 260 21.72 15.13 12.07
C SER A 260 23.15 15.21 12.61
N GLN A 261 24.08 14.51 11.95
CA GLN A 261 25.51 14.51 12.30
C GLN A 261 26.13 15.92 12.34
N GLU A 262 25.57 16.88 11.59
CA GLU A 262 26.04 18.27 11.59
C GLU A 262 25.75 18.98 12.92
N LEU A 263 24.62 18.67 13.56
CA LEU A 263 24.30 19.19 14.90
C LEU A 263 25.38 18.74 15.89
N LYS A 264 25.81 17.47 15.83
CA LYS A 264 26.89 16.94 16.68
C LYS A 264 28.21 17.69 16.48
N ASN A 265 28.51 18.06 15.23
CA ASN A 265 29.74 18.79 14.91
C ASN A 265 29.72 20.23 15.46
N VAL A 266 28.55 20.87 15.46
CA VAL A 266 28.37 22.27 15.90
C VAL A 266 28.34 22.42 17.42
N THR A 267 27.63 21.52 18.11
CA THR A 267 27.37 21.64 19.55
C THR A 267 28.44 20.93 20.39
N GLY A 268 29.07 19.89 19.85
CA GLY A 268 30.12 19.16 20.55
C GLY A 268 29.65 18.21 21.65
N ASP A 269 28.35 18.21 21.95
CA ASP A 269 27.68 17.33 22.91
C ASP A 269 26.99 16.16 22.18
N ALA A 270 27.81 15.26 21.65
CA ALA A 270 27.31 14.09 20.92
C ALA A 270 26.40 13.19 21.79
N GLY A 271 26.70 13.03 23.08
CA GLY A 271 25.96 12.15 23.98
C GLY A 271 24.49 12.53 24.17
N ARG A 272 24.19 13.82 24.39
CA ARG A 272 22.79 14.30 24.54
C ARG A 272 21.99 14.20 23.24
N ILE A 273 22.66 14.31 22.09
CA ILE A 273 22.01 14.12 20.79
C ILE A 273 21.67 12.64 20.59
N ASP A 274 22.59 11.75 20.94
CA ASP A 274 22.35 10.30 20.89
C ASP A 274 21.21 9.89 21.82
N GLU A 275 21.14 10.42 23.05
CA GLU A 275 20.02 10.19 23.97
C GLU A 275 18.66 10.61 23.38
N VAL A 276 18.58 11.76 22.70
CA VAL A 276 17.32 12.21 22.08
C VAL A 276 16.97 11.38 20.85
N VAL A 277 17.97 10.95 20.07
CA VAL A 277 17.77 10.05 18.94
C VAL A 277 17.28 8.67 19.40
N ASP A 278 17.83 8.14 20.49
CA ASP A 278 17.37 6.89 21.10
C ASP A 278 15.91 7.02 21.57
N GLN A 279 15.54 8.13 22.21
CA GLN A 279 14.15 8.42 22.58
C GLN A 279 13.19 8.46 21.37
N VAL A 280 13.67 8.91 20.20
CA VAL A 280 12.88 8.91 18.96
C VAL A 280 12.68 7.49 18.45
N TYR A 281 13.69 6.61 18.53
CA TYR A 281 13.52 5.19 18.18
C TYR A 281 12.59 4.46 19.16
N GLU A 282 12.66 4.78 20.46
CA GLU A 282 11.75 4.24 21.49
C GLU A 282 10.28 4.64 21.29
N LEU A 283 9.98 5.70 20.54
CA LEU A 283 8.59 6.08 20.21
C LEU A 283 7.83 4.96 19.50
N VAL A 284 8.56 4.09 18.80
CA VAL A 284 8.02 3.14 17.84
C VAL A 284 7.99 1.71 18.38
N GLU A 285 8.68 1.45 19.48
CA GLU A 285 8.64 0.15 20.16
C GLU A 285 7.22 -0.31 20.51
N PRO A 286 6.33 0.54 21.07
CA PRO A 286 4.97 0.13 21.40
C PRO A 286 4.14 -0.26 20.16
N ILE A 287 4.47 0.31 18.99
CA ILE A 287 3.81 -0.01 17.72
C ILE A 287 4.34 -1.33 17.16
N SER A 288 5.65 -1.56 17.31
CA SER A 288 6.32 -2.77 16.81
C SER A 288 5.99 -4.01 17.65
N GLN A 289 5.72 -3.83 18.95
CA GLN A 289 5.41 -4.89 19.91
C GLN A 289 3.90 -5.09 20.14
N LEU A 290 3.06 -4.63 19.21
CA LEU A 290 1.62 -4.79 19.32
C LEU A 290 1.24 -6.28 19.43
N PRO A 291 0.56 -6.71 20.52
CA PRO A 291 0.16 -8.11 20.69
C PRO A 291 -1.05 -8.49 19.82
N TYR A 292 -1.45 -7.59 18.93
CA TYR A 292 -2.75 -7.57 18.30
C TYR A 292 -2.62 -6.96 16.90
N ASP A 293 -3.37 -7.48 15.93
CA ASP A 293 -3.42 -6.91 14.57
C ASP A 293 -4.07 -5.51 14.56
N ALA A 294 -3.28 -4.51 14.19
CA ALA A 294 -3.69 -3.10 14.11
C ALA A 294 -4.76 -2.85 13.03
N PHE A 295 -4.90 -3.75 12.05
CA PHE A 295 -5.87 -3.60 10.97
C PHE A 295 -7.26 -4.16 11.30
N SER A 296 -7.47 -4.72 12.50
CA SER A 296 -8.78 -5.19 12.94
C SER A 296 -9.65 -4.03 13.45
N PRO A 297 -10.81 -3.74 12.83
CA PRO A 297 -11.70 -2.65 13.26
C PRO A 297 -12.18 -2.77 14.71
N LEU A 298 -12.23 -3.98 15.25
CA LEU A 298 -12.64 -4.26 16.64
C LEU A 298 -11.72 -3.59 17.67
N ARG A 299 -10.47 -3.29 17.30
CA ARG A 299 -9.45 -2.69 18.17
C ARG A 299 -9.18 -1.22 17.87
N ALA A 300 -10.09 -0.55 17.15
CA ALA A 300 -9.94 0.87 16.81
C ALA A 300 -9.74 1.78 18.02
N SER A 301 -10.43 1.52 19.14
CA SER A 301 -10.26 2.28 20.38
C SER A 301 -8.85 2.15 20.98
N SER A 302 -8.29 0.94 20.92
CA SER A 302 -6.93 0.65 21.42
C SER A 302 -5.87 1.33 20.54
N TRP A 303 -6.04 1.29 19.21
CA TRP A 303 -5.18 2.02 18.28
C TRP A 303 -5.21 3.53 18.52
N ASN A 304 -6.41 4.12 18.66
CA ASN A 304 -6.55 5.55 18.94
C ASN A 304 -5.88 5.96 20.26
N SER A 305 -6.02 5.14 21.31
CA SER A 305 -5.32 5.38 22.58
C SER A 305 -3.80 5.35 22.42
N LEU A 306 -3.27 4.38 21.65
CA LEU A 306 -1.85 4.30 21.34
C LEU A 306 -1.38 5.53 20.56
N LYS A 307 -2.13 5.95 19.54
CA LYS A 307 -1.87 7.15 18.75
C LYS A 307 -1.80 8.40 19.63
N THR A 308 -2.76 8.59 20.55
CA THR A 308 -2.74 9.72 21.49
C THR A 308 -1.51 9.68 22.40
N LYS A 309 -1.13 8.51 22.92
CA LYS A 309 0.09 8.36 23.73
C LYS A 309 1.35 8.69 22.93
N PHE A 310 1.43 8.26 21.66
CA PHE A 310 2.51 8.59 20.75
C PHE A 310 2.65 10.11 20.59
N TYR A 311 1.58 10.82 20.23
CA TYR A 311 1.66 12.27 20.04
C TYR A 311 1.96 13.04 21.33
N LYS A 312 1.51 12.54 22.48
CA LYS A 312 1.91 13.11 23.78
C LYS A 312 3.42 13.01 23.99
N ARG A 313 4.00 11.82 23.79
CA ARG A 313 5.45 11.60 23.93
C ARG A 313 6.26 12.40 22.89
N VAL A 314 5.72 12.57 21.69
CA VAL A 314 6.29 13.45 20.67
C VAL A 314 6.35 14.91 21.15
N THR A 315 5.29 15.44 21.76
CA THR A 315 5.31 16.81 22.32
C THR A 315 6.33 16.95 23.46
N GLU A 316 6.49 15.93 24.29
CA GLU A 316 7.51 15.89 25.34
C GLU A 316 8.93 15.94 24.73
N ILE A 317 9.21 15.13 23.69
CA ILE A 317 10.49 15.15 22.98
C ILE A 317 10.72 16.50 22.28
N GLU A 318 9.68 17.13 21.72
CA GLU A 318 9.82 18.48 21.14
C GLU A 318 10.22 19.54 22.19
N GLN A 319 9.70 19.44 23.42
CA GLN A 319 10.09 20.35 24.49
C GLN A 319 11.54 20.11 24.91
N THR A 320 11.95 18.85 25.07
CA THR A 320 13.35 18.47 25.34
C THR A 320 14.27 18.97 24.23
N ALA A 321 13.87 18.82 22.97
CA ALA A 321 14.60 19.31 21.80
C ALA A 321 14.77 20.84 21.84
N LYS A 322 13.71 21.59 22.18
CA LYS A 322 13.77 23.06 22.31
C LYS A 322 14.73 23.50 23.40
N LEU A 323 14.71 22.84 24.56
CA LEU A 323 15.64 23.12 25.66
C LEU A 323 17.08 22.78 25.27
N PHE A 324 17.29 21.65 24.59
CA PHE A 324 18.59 21.26 24.08
C PHE A 324 19.15 22.28 23.07
N ILE A 325 18.31 22.77 22.16
CA ILE A 325 18.68 23.83 21.21
C ILE A 325 18.99 25.14 21.96
N ASP A 326 18.24 25.48 23.00
CA ASP A 326 18.51 26.66 23.82
C ASP A 326 19.88 26.63 24.50
N ASP A 327 20.29 25.46 24.98
CA ASP A 327 21.55 25.23 25.68
C ASP A 327 22.73 25.12 24.70
N SER A 328 22.57 24.30 23.66
CA SER A 328 23.59 24.08 22.63
C SER A 328 24.01 25.34 21.87
N PHE A 329 23.07 26.26 21.63
CA PHE A 329 23.37 27.53 20.97
C PHE A 329 23.96 28.61 21.92
N GLN A 330 24.17 28.31 23.20
CA GLN A 330 24.96 29.16 24.10
C GLN A 330 26.46 28.84 24.04
N SER A 331 26.81 27.60 23.71
CA SER A 331 28.18 27.07 23.70
C SER A 331 28.66 26.63 22.30
N LEU A 332 28.34 27.44 21.27
CA LEU A 332 28.73 27.13 19.88
C LEU A 332 30.26 27.06 19.72
N ARG A 333 30.74 25.98 19.06
CA ARG A 333 32.18 25.83 18.75
C ARG A 333 32.63 26.65 17.54
N SER A 334 31.74 26.84 16.57
CA SER A 334 32.03 27.54 15.32
C SER A 334 30.78 28.25 14.82
N SER A 335 30.94 29.52 14.47
CA SER A 335 29.87 30.33 13.85
C SER A 335 29.51 29.85 12.43
N GLU A 336 30.49 29.37 11.67
CA GLU A 336 30.35 28.86 10.30
C GLU A 336 29.48 27.60 10.24
N GLY A 337 29.82 26.58 11.05
CA GLY A 337 29.03 25.34 11.10
C GLY A 337 27.62 25.56 11.63
N ALA A 338 27.45 26.46 12.60
CA ALA A 338 26.13 26.80 13.12
C ALA A 338 25.24 27.49 12.07
N PHE A 339 25.83 28.32 11.21
CA PHE A 339 25.12 28.97 10.12
C PHE A 339 24.67 27.97 9.04
N GLU A 340 25.54 27.05 8.63
CA GLU A 340 25.19 26.01 7.65
C GLU A 340 24.07 25.10 8.14
N LEU A 341 24.10 24.72 9.42
CA LEU A 341 23.04 23.94 10.04
C LEU A 341 21.69 24.66 9.96
N LEU A 342 21.64 25.95 10.33
CA LEU A 342 20.41 26.74 10.27
C LEU A 342 19.88 26.89 8.84
N MET A 343 20.77 27.08 7.87
CA MET A 343 20.41 27.14 6.45
C MET A 343 19.84 25.82 5.94
N LYS A 344 20.47 24.70 6.30
CA LYS A 344 19.98 23.37 5.94
C LYS A 344 18.61 23.12 6.55
N LEU A 345 18.40 23.42 7.83
CA LEU A 345 17.11 23.25 8.50
C LEU A 345 16.01 24.19 7.98
N LYS A 346 16.37 25.35 7.43
CA LYS A 346 15.45 26.22 6.67
C LYS A 346 15.07 25.62 5.31
N SER A 347 16.00 24.92 4.65
CA SER A 347 15.77 24.30 3.34
C SER A 347 15.05 22.94 3.42
N ILE A 348 15.22 22.19 4.50
CA ILE A 348 14.60 20.89 4.74
C ILE A 348 13.24 21.08 5.42
N LYS A 349 12.26 20.24 5.05
CA LYS A 349 11.01 20.10 5.81
C LYS A 349 11.32 19.59 7.21
N SER A 350 11.41 20.51 8.16
CA SER A 350 11.60 20.27 9.58
C SER A 350 10.34 20.71 10.34
N ARG A 351 10.17 20.22 11.57
CA ARG A 351 9.04 20.62 12.41
C ARG A 351 9.02 22.13 12.62
N GLU A 352 7.88 22.75 12.32
CA GLU A 352 7.71 24.20 12.35
C GLU A 352 8.04 24.79 13.72
N SER A 353 7.64 24.13 14.81
CA SER A 353 7.87 24.62 16.17
C SER A 353 9.36 24.62 16.57
N VAL A 354 10.13 23.66 16.05
CA VAL A 354 11.59 23.57 16.28
C VAL A 354 12.33 24.50 15.32
N ASN A 355 11.88 24.61 14.08
CA ASN A 355 12.45 25.52 13.08
C ASN A 355 12.30 26.98 13.53
N GLN A 356 11.12 27.41 13.98
CA GLN A 356 10.94 28.76 14.55
C GLN A 356 11.91 29.04 15.70
N LYS A 357 12.15 28.04 16.56
CA LYS A 357 13.11 28.16 17.66
C LYS A 357 14.56 28.25 17.15
N MET A 358 14.95 27.44 16.16
CA MET A 358 16.25 27.53 15.48
C MET A 358 16.46 28.91 14.84
N GLN A 359 15.44 29.47 14.16
CA GLN A 359 15.51 30.81 13.59
C GLN A 359 15.70 31.89 14.68
N SER A 360 15.16 31.71 15.88
CA SER A 360 15.40 32.66 16.99
C SER A 360 16.88 32.68 17.45
N LYS A 361 17.66 31.63 17.13
CA LYS A 361 19.06 31.49 17.53
C LYS A 361 20.06 32.09 16.56
N PHE A 362 19.62 32.67 15.44
CA PHE A 362 20.51 33.43 14.55
C PHE A 362 21.29 34.52 15.29
N ARG A 363 20.67 35.17 16.28
CA ARG A 363 21.35 36.17 17.13
C ARG A 363 22.56 35.57 17.87
N ASN A 364 22.45 34.34 18.36
CA ASN A 364 23.54 33.67 19.07
C ASN A 364 24.69 33.34 18.12
N VAL A 365 24.40 32.95 16.88
CA VAL A 365 25.43 32.70 15.85
C VAL A 365 26.20 33.99 15.55
N ILE A 366 25.52 35.14 15.43
CA ILE A 366 26.17 36.43 15.21
C ILE A 366 27.04 36.85 16.42
N MET A 367 26.56 36.62 17.65
CA MET A 367 27.35 36.91 18.85
C MET A 367 28.63 36.05 18.92
N GLN A 368 28.54 34.77 18.54
CA GLN A 368 29.71 33.90 18.45
C GLN A 368 30.67 34.37 17.34
N PHE A 369 30.16 34.80 16.19
CA PHE A 369 30.98 35.35 15.12
C PHE A 369 31.76 36.60 15.55
N ASN A 370 31.12 37.53 16.29
CA ASN A 370 31.80 38.69 16.85
C ASN A 370 32.93 38.28 17.81
N LYS A 371 32.67 37.29 18.67
CA LYS A 371 33.70 36.74 19.56
C LYS A 371 34.88 36.13 18.79
N GLU A 372 34.61 35.46 17.68
CA GLU A 372 35.65 34.91 16.79
C GLU A 372 36.46 36.03 16.11
N ILE A 373 35.84 37.14 15.72
CA ILE A 373 36.53 38.34 15.22
C ILE A 373 37.41 38.96 16.31
N ASP A 374 36.87 39.20 17.50
CA ASP A 374 37.61 39.79 18.62
C ASP A 374 38.82 38.94 19.01
N THR A 375 38.65 37.62 19.03
CA THR A 375 39.75 36.67 19.27
C THR A 375 40.79 36.75 18.16
N THR A 376 40.37 36.79 16.89
CA THR A 376 41.29 36.90 15.75
C THR A 376 42.04 38.23 15.76
N SER A 377 41.37 39.32 16.12
CA SER A 377 41.94 40.65 16.29
C SER A 377 42.97 40.68 17.43
N SER A 378 42.66 40.04 18.57
CA SER A 378 43.58 39.92 19.70
C SER A 378 44.84 39.13 19.34
N ILE A 379 44.68 37.97 18.68
CA ILE A 379 45.80 37.17 18.16
C ILE A 379 46.64 37.99 17.17
N PHE A 380 45.97 38.76 16.31
CA PHE A 380 46.65 39.63 15.36
C PHE A 380 47.49 40.69 16.07
N MET A 381 46.93 41.38 17.08
CA MET A 381 47.64 42.41 17.85
C MET A 381 48.82 41.84 18.64
N GLU A 382 48.64 40.70 19.31
CA GLU A 382 49.70 40.03 20.10
C GLU A 382 50.84 39.52 19.22
N SER A 383 50.53 38.95 18.06
CA SER A 383 51.50 38.29 17.18
C SER A 383 52.01 39.20 16.04
N LYS A 384 51.58 40.47 15.97
CA LYS A 384 51.97 41.42 14.91
C LYS A 384 53.50 41.62 14.82
N ALA A 385 54.18 41.63 15.96
CA ALA A 385 55.63 41.83 16.02
C ALA A 385 56.43 40.58 15.62
N LYS A 386 55.88 39.38 15.85
CA LYS A 386 56.51 38.10 15.51
C LYS A 386 55.45 37.03 15.23
N PRO A 387 54.91 36.96 14.00
CA PRO A 387 53.83 36.05 13.69
C PRO A 387 54.32 34.58 13.73
N PRO A 388 53.47 33.63 14.15
CA PRO A 388 53.79 32.22 14.07
C PRO A 388 53.90 31.80 12.60
N LEU A 389 55.12 31.44 12.18
CA LEU A 389 55.41 31.00 10.82
C LEU A 389 55.39 29.47 10.73
N PHE A 390 54.88 28.95 9.61
CA PHE A 390 55.00 27.53 9.30
C PHE A 390 56.46 27.13 9.09
N ARG A 391 56.80 25.89 9.45
CA ARG A 391 58.16 25.35 9.29
C ARG A 391 58.59 25.48 7.82
N ASN A 392 59.76 26.08 7.58
CA ASN A 392 60.36 26.36 6.26
C ASN A 392 59.82 27.56 5.46
N TYR A 393 59.00 28.45 6.04
CA TYR A 393 58.61 29.69 5.36
C TYR A 393 59.68 30.79 5.49
N PRO A 394 60.01 31.53 4.40
CA PRO A 394 60.85 32.73 4.49
C PRO A 394 60.20 33.78 5.40
N PRO A 395 60.98 34.54 6.20
CA PRO A 395 60.45 35.43 7.23
C PRO A 395 59.50 36.50 6.67
N VAL A 396 59.83 37.14 5.55
CA VAL A 396 58.98 38.18 4.95
C VAL A 396 57.73 37.58 4.31
N SER A 397 57.89 36.52 3.50
CA SER A 397 56.79 35.87 2.77
C SER A 397 55.79 35.18 3.71
N GLY A 398 56.30 34.59 4.81
CA GLY A 398 55.48 33.94 5.83
C GLY A 398 54.66 34.92 6.67
N CYS A 399 55.19 36.10 6.99
CA CYS A 399 54.42 37.17 7.64
C CYS A 399 53.23 37.61 6.77
N ILE A 400 53.46 37.83 5.46
CA ILE A 400 52.41 38.21 4.50
C ILE A 400 51.37 37.10 4.38
N TYR A 401 51.80 35.84 4.33
CA TYR A 401 50.88 34.70 4.27
C TYR A 401 50.01 34.61 5.53
N TRP A 402 50.59 34.79 6.71
CA TRP A 402 49.85 34.76 7.98
C TRP A 402 48.81 35.89 8.07
N GLU A 403 49.17 37.11 7.67
CA GLU A 403 48.25 38.24 7.60
C GLU A 403 47.09 37.94 6.63
N ARG A 404 47.41 37.49 5.41
CA ARG A 404 46.39 37.10 4.43
C ARG A 404 45.50 35.97 4.95
N PHE A 405 46.06 34.97 5.61
CA PHE A 405 45.32 33.85 6.18
C PHE A 405 44.28 34.33 7.21
N MET A 406 44.64 35.24 8.10
CA MET A 406 43.69 35.82 9.07
C MET A 406 42.56 36.59 8.37
N VAL A 407 42.89 37.38 7.35
CA VAL A 407 41.90 38.10 6.55
C VAL A 407 40.98 37.14 5.78
N TYR A 408 41.54 36.11 5.16
CA TYR A 408 40.76 35.10 4.42
C TYR A 408 39.80 34.35 5.35
N ARG A 409 40.25 33.99 6.55
CA ARG A 409 39.40 33.31 7.54
C ARG A 409 38.19 34.14 7.93
N ILE A 410 38.37 35.44 8.23
CA ILE A 410 37.24 36.34 8.54
C ILE A 410 36.36 36.53 7.30
N LYS A 411 36.96 36.74 6.13
CA LYS A 411 36.25 37.02 4.89
C LYS A 411 35.37 35.85 4.45
N ASP A 412 35.84 34.60 4.59
CA ASP A 412 35.07 33.42 4.21
C ASP A 412 33.80 33.30 5.05
N SER A 413 33.92 33.50 6.37
CA SER A 413 32.78 33.54 7.29
C SER A 413 31.80 34.67 6.93
N ILE A 414 32.29 35.90 6.67
CA ILE A 414 31.45 37.05 6.29
C ILE A 414 30.69 36.81 4.99
N ILE A 415 31.33 36.26 3.95
CA ILE A 415 30.68 35.99 2.66
C ILE A 415 29.50 35.04 2.86
N ARG A 416 29.62 34.03 3.74
CA ARG A 416 28.52 33.12 4.05
C ARG A 416 27.40 33.83 4.82
N PHE A 417 27.71 34.68 5.79
CA PHE A 417 26.68 35.50 6.47
C PHE A 417 25.98 36.49 5.51
N GLN A 418 26.68 37.05 4.53
CA GLN A 418 26.10 37.96 3.53
C GLN A 418 25.12 37.28 2.56
N SER A 419 25.13 35.94 2.47
CA SER A 419 24.17 35.20 1.63
C SER A 419 22.71 35.32 2.09
N MET A 420 22.47 35.83 3.30
CA MET A 420 21.14 36.05 3.86
C MET A 420 20.84 37.55 4.03
N HIS A 421 20.02 38.10 3.13
CA HIS A 421 19.62 39.51 3.13
C HIS A 421 18.82 39.93 4.39
N GLU A 422 18.15 38.97 5.05
CA GLU A 422 17.44 39.17 6.33
C GLU A 422 18.39 39.40 7.53
N MET A 423 19.65 38.95 7.46
CA MET A 423 20.62 39.17 8.54
C MET A 423 21.27 40.55 8.46
N MET A 424 21.50 41.07 7.25
CA MET A 424 22.13 42.36 6.98
C MET A 424 21.27 43.56 7.41
N SER A 425 19.97 43.37 7.58
CA SER A 425 19.03 44.41 8.03
C SER A 425 19.00 44.56 9.55
N SER A 426 19.45 43.55 10.31
CA SER A 426 19.53 43.60 11.78
C SER A 426 20.65 44.53 12.25
N ASP A 427 20.45 45.21 13.39
CA ASP A 427 21.45 46.15 13.93
C ASP A 427 22.80 45.47 14.23
N LEU A 428 22.79 44.18 14.52
CA LEU A 428 23.98 43.35 14.72
C LEU A 428 24.68 42.99 13.40
N GLY A 429 23.94 42.75 12.32
CA GLY A 429 24.50 42.52 10.98
C GLY A 429 25.19 43.76 10.41
N LYS A 430 24.67 44.95 10.73
CA LYS A 430 25.31 46.24 10.37
C LYS A 430 26.60 46.50 11.15
N MET A 431 26.73 45.98 12.38
CA MET A 431 27.97 46.06 13.17
C MET A 431 29.08 45.17 12.58
N VAL A 432 28.72 44.00 12.03
CA VAL A 432 29.66 43.07 11.40
C VAL A 432 30.19 43.57 10.05
N GLN A 433 29.45 44.46 9.37
CA GLN A 433 29.82 44.99 8.06
C GLN A 433 30.85 46.14 8.12
N LYS A 434 31.00 46.77 9.28
CA LYS A 434 32.02 47.80 9.55
C LYS A 434 33.29 47.16 10.09
#